data_AF-A0A1W9J2N7-F1
#
_entry.id   AF-A0A1W9J2N7-F1
#
_cell.length_a   1.000
_cell.length_b   1.000
_cell.length_c   1.000
_cell.angle_alpha   90.00
_cell.angle_beta   90.00
_cell.angle_gamma   90.00
#
_symmetry.space_group_name_H-M   'P 1'
#
loop_
_entity.id
_entity.type
_entity.pdbx_description
1 polymer ?
#
loop_
_entity_poly.entity_id
_entity_poly.type
_entity_poly.pdbx_seq_one_letter_code
_entity_poly.pdbx_strand_id
1 'polypeptide(L)'
;MGLKMLNYHHEISERITNRAKWPNFERSDFLIELNAIAEDSFLHKTIDGYLGALLIYHQLAEEILKLLLEDSQFLIQLRVYPAPIRFPQRRRQMFGNLLDELESTLDFELKPEIIEYARGINDRRIRLVHGLTRESSTENIDKDIRWVKSCFTLLFDCFSNAHHSFLQQFEAEQQRQIWSAESH
;
A
#
# COMPACT_ATOMS: atom_id res chain seq x y z
N MET A 1 -28.77 -8.01 -17.49
CA MET A 1 -28.46 -7.58 -16.11
C MET A 1 -28.14 -8.77 -15.19
N GLY A 2 -28.86 -9.90 -15.28
CA GLY A 2 -28.64 -11.10 -14.44
C GLY A 2 -27.24 -11.73 -14.50
N LEU A 3 -26.63 -11.88 -15.69
CA LEU A 3 -25.30 -12.52 -15.81
C LEU A 3 -24.16 -11.76 -15.09
N LYS A 4 -24.22 -10.41 -15.08
CA LYS A 4 -23.20 -9.58 -14.39
C LYS A 4 -23.31 -9.64 -12.87
N MET A 5 -24.53 -9.77 -12.33
CA MET A 5 -24.73 -9.98 -10.90
C MET A 5 -24.30 -11.37 -10.46
N LEU A 6 -24.67 -12.41 -11.22
CA LEU A 6 -24.20 -13.79 -10.98
C LEU A 6 -22.67 -13.87 -10.93
N ASN A 7 -21.98 -13.17 -11.84
CA ASN A 7 -20.52 -13.12 -11.81
C ASN A 7 -19.97 -12.39 -10.58
N TYR A 8 -20.58 -11.26 -10.18
CA TYR A 8 -20.16 -10.51 -9.00
C TYR A 8 -20.31 -11.31 -7.69
N HIS A 9 -21.44 -12.01 -7.51
CA HIS A 9 -21.64 -12.86 -6.33
C HIS A 9 -20.59 -13.98 -6.28
N HIS A 10 -20.37 -14.65 -7.41
CA HIS A 10 -19.35 -15.69 -7.49
C HIS A 10 -17.94 -15.15 -7.20
N GLU A 11 -17.57 -14.01 -7.78
CA GLU A 11 -16.28 -13.33 -7.55
C GLU A 11 -16.06 -13.02 -6.05
N ILE A 12 -17.06 -12.42 -5.38
CA ILE A 12 -16.94 -12.05 -3.96
C ILE A 12 -16.91 -13.29 -3.06
N SER A 13 -17.81 -14.26 -3.29
CA SER A 13 -17.85 -15.50 -2.51
C SER A 13 -16.56 -16.32 -2.66
N GLU A 14 -16.02 -16.42 -3.88
CA GLU A 14 -14.76 -17.11 -4.13
C GLU A 14 -13.58 -16.37 -3.45
N ARG A 15 -13.58 -15.03 -3.50
CA ARG A 15 -12.51 -14.23 -2.89
C ARG A 15 -12.53 -14.30 -1.37
N ILE A 16 -13.70 -14.21 -0.72
CA ILE A 16 -13.77 -14.24 0.75
C ILE A 16 -13.50 -15.64 1.32
N THR A 17 -13.85 -16.71 0.59
CA THR A 17 -13.62 -18.09 1.04
C THR A 17 -12.17 -18.55 0.87
N ASN A 18 -11.42 -17.94 -0.06
CA ASN A 18 -10.02 -18.27 -0.33
C ASN A 18 -9.07 -17.15 0.13
N ARG A 19 -8.41 -17.36 1.27
CA ARG A 19 -7.43 -16.40 1.83
C ARG A 19 -6.30 -16.03 0.86
N ALA A 20 -5.91 -16.92 -0.05
CA ALA A 20 -4.88 -16.61 -1.04
C ALA A 20 -5.33 -15.55 -2.07
N LYS A 21 -6.64 -15.26 -2.13
CA LYS A 21 -7.23 -14.21 -2.98
C LYS A 21 -7.51 -12.91 -2.25
N TRP A 22 -7.23 -12.85 -0.94
CA TRP A 22 -7.30 -11.59 -0.19
C TRP A 22 -6.19 -10.66 -0.67
N PRO A 23 -6.36 -9.33 -0.55
CA PRO A 23 -5.30 -8.39 -0.88
C PRO A 23 -3.98 -8.81 -0.25
N ASN A 24 -2.94 -8.92 -1.07
CA ASN A 24 -1.59 -9.26 -0.67
C ASN A 24 -0.60 -8.71 -1.70
N PHE A 25 0.68 -8.64 -1.33
CA PHE A 25 1.71 -8.31 -2.30
C PHE A 25 1.88 -9.45 -3.30
N GLU A 26 1.75 -9.14 -4.60
CA GLU A 26 1.95 -10.12 -5.68
C GLU A 26 3.33 -10.80 -5.61
N ARG A 27 4.35 -10.09 -5.12
CA ARG A 27 5.73 -10.57 -4.98
C ARG A 27 6.36 -10.09 -3.67
N SER A 28 5.93 -10.67 -2.55
CA SER A 28 6.46 -10.32 -1.22
C SER A 28 7.95 -10.60 -1.07
N ASP A 29 8.45 -11.66 -1.70
CA ASP A 29 9.87 -11.99 -1.85
C ASP A 29 10.67 -10.85 -2.48
N PHE A 30 10.15 -10.30 -3.57
CA PHE A 30 10.77 -9.21 -4.30
C PHE A 30 10.82 -7.90 -3.49
N LEU A 31 9.83 -7.64 -2.64
CA LEU A 31 9.83 -6.45 -1.78
C LEU A 31 10.92 -6.53 -0.69
N ILE A 32 11.16 -7.73 -0.15
CA ILE A 32 12.24 -7.98 0.81
C ILE A 32 13.60 -7.77 0.13
N GLU A 33 13.77 -8.33 -1.07
CA GLU A 33 14.98 -8.13 -1.88
C GLU A 33 15.22 -6.66 -2.19
N LEU A 34 14.19 -5.93 -2.63
CA LEU A 34 14.28 -4.50 -2.89
C LEU A 34 14.70 -3.72 -1.64
N ASN A 35 14.09 -4.00 -0.49
CA ASN A 35 14.48 -3.32 0.75
C ASN A 35 15.95 -3.59 1.11
N ALA A 36 16.44 -4.83 0.92
CA ALA A 36 17.85 -5.15 1.12
C ALA A 36 18.77 -4.41 0.13
N ILE A 37 18.36 -4.26 -1.14
CA ILE A 37 19.10 -3.48 -2.14
C ILE A 37 19.13 -2.00 -1.77
N ALA A 38 18.05 -1.45 -1.21
CA ALA A 38 18.01 -0.06 -0.75
C ALA A 38 19.03 0.18 0.37
N GLU A 39 19.08 -0.73 1.34
CA GLU A 39 20.02 -0.72 2.44
C GLU A 39 21.47 -0.80 1.95
N ASP A 40 21.77 -1.75 1.08
CA ASP A 40 23.10 -1.91 0.49
C ASP A 40 23.51 -0.66 -0.30
N SER A 41 22.62 -0.14 -1.15
CA SER A 41 22.86 1.10 -1.92
C SER A 41 23.14 2.30 -1.02
N PHE A 42 22.41 2.42 0.09
CA PHE A 42 22.64 3.47 1.09
C PHE A 42 24.03 3.36 1.75
N LEU A 43 24.49 2.14 2.04
CA LEU A 43 25.79 1.88 2.68
C LEU A 43 27.00 2.24 1.82
N HIS A 44 26.83 2.31 0.49
CA HIS A 44 27.89 2.72 -0.44
C HIS A 44 28.29 4.20 -0.30
N LYS A 45 27.45 5.04 0.33
CA LYS A 45 27.73 6.47 0.60
C LYS A 45 28.08 7.31 -0.64
N THR A 46 27.60 6.90 -1.80
CA THR A 46 27.72 7.64 -3.05
C THR A 46 26.40 8.35 -3.38
N ILE A 47 26.45 9.39 -4.21
CA ILE A 47 25.24 10.06 -4.69
C ILE A 47 24.32 9.06 -5.39
N ASP A 48 24.87 8.22 -6.27
CA ASP A 48 24.09 7.21 -6.99
C ASP A 48 23.47 6.18 -6.05
N GLY A 49 24.22 5.73 -5.02
CA GLY A 49 23.70 4.81 -4.01
C GLY A 49 22.55 5.41 -3.20
N TYR A 50 22.67 6.68 -2.79
CA TYR A 50 21.61 7.40 -2.10
C TYR A 50 20.36 7.60 -2.97
N LEU A 51 20.54 7.95 -4.25
CA LEU A 51 19.41 8.09 -5.17
C LEU A 51 18.76 6.75 -5.49
N GLY A 52 19.54 5.67 -5.60
CA GLY A 52 19.03 4.30 -5.71
C GLY A 52 18.14 3.93 -4.51
N ALA A 53 18.65 4.14 -3.29
CA ALA A 53 17.91 3.88 -2.06
C ALA A 53 16.60 4.71 -1.99
N LEU A 54 16.67 6.00 -2.32
CA LEU A 54 15.50 6.88 -2.38
C LEU A 54 14.39 6.35 -3.29
N LEU A 55 14.77 5.95 -4.51
CA LEU A 55 13.83 5.44 -5.51
C LEU A 55 13.20 4.14 -5.04
N ILE A 56 13.97 3.27 -4.40
CA ILE A 56 13.47 2.00 -3.88
C ILE A 56 12.50 2.23 -2.71
N TYR A 57 12.85 3.06 -1.72
CA TYR A 57 11.93 3.37 -0.61
C TYR A 57 10.63 4.02 -1.10
N HIS A 58 10.72 4.88 -2.11
CA HIS A 58 9.53 5.47 -2.74
C HIS A 58 8.66 4.42 -3.44
N GLN A 59 9.27 3.48 -4.18
CA GLN A 59 8.56 2.37 -4.81
C GLN A 59 7.90 1.44 -3.78
N LEU A 60 8.61 1.10 -2.70
CA LEU A 60 8.05 0.27 -1.63
C LEU A 60 6.87 0.95 -0.93
N ALA A 61 6.97 2.26 -0.68
CA ALA A 61 5.86 3.05 -0.15
C ALA A 61 4.66 3.04 -1.11
N GLU A 62 4.90 3.11 -2.43
CA GLU A 62 3.83 3.03 -3.44
C GLU A 62 3.07 1.70 -3.38
N GLU A 63 3.79 0.58 -3.27
CA GLU A 63 3.18 -0.75 -3.15
C GLU A 63 2.37 -0.90 -1.85
N ILE A 64 2.85 -0.34 -0.74
CA ILE A 64 2.09 -0.29 0.52
C ILE A 64 0.77 0.46 0.34
N LEU A 65 0.79 1.64 -0.29
CA LEU A 65 -0.42 2.44 -0.51
C LEU A 65 -1.44 1.72 -1.41
N LYS A 66 -0.96 1.04 -2.47
CA LYS A 66 -1.82 0.22 -3.34
C LYS A 66 -2.50 -0.89 -2.55
N LEU A 67 -1.75 -1.61 -1.73
CA LEU A 67 -2.31 -2.71 -0.94
C LEU A 67 -3.35 -2.23 0.08
N LEU A 68 -3.09 -1.12 0.79
CA LEU A 68 -4.08 -0.53 1.71
C LEU A 68 -5.35 -0.05 0.99
N LEU A 69 -5.21 0.44 -0.24
CA LEU A 69 -6.34 0.82 -1.06
C LEU A 69 -7.15 -0.42 -1.46
N GLU A 70 -6.49 -1.51 -1.86
CA GLU A 70 -7.13 -2.78 -2.17
C GLU A 70 -7.84 -3.39 -0.95
N ASP A 71 -7.21 -3.33 0.22
CA ASP A 71 -7.80 -3.71 1.51
C ASP A 71 -9.08 -2.93 1.78
N SER A 72 -9.01 -1.61 1.64
CA SER A 72 -10.15 -0.72 1.86
C SER A 72 -11.30 -1.04 0.91
N GLN A 73 -11.00 -1.17 -0.38
CA GLN A 73 -11.98 -1.49 -1.40
C GLN A 73 -12.62 -2.86 -1.19
N PHE A 74 -11.82 -3.87 -0.82
CA PHE A 74 -12.34 -5.20 -0.55
C PHE A 74 -13.24 -5.21 0.69
N LEU A 75 -12.86 -4.54 1.77
CA LEU A 75 -13.71 -4.40 2.96
C LEU A 75 -15.04 -3.74 2.63
N ILE A 76 -15.04 -2.68 1.82
CA ILE A 76 -16.27 -2.01 1.38
C ILE A 76 -17.15 -2.99 0.61
N GLN A 77 -16.57 -3.76 -0.33
CA GLN A 77 -17.30 -4.78 -1.10
C GLN A 77 -17.98 -5.80 -0.18
N LEU A 78 -17.29 -6.27 0.85
CA LEU A 78 -17.85 -7.23 1.81
C LEU A 78 -18.99 -6.61 2.63
N ARG A 79 -18.83 -5.37 3.09
CA ARG A 79 -19.82 -4.69 3.95
C ARG A 79 -21.11 -4.30 3.22
N VAL A 80 -21.05 -4.03 1.92
CA VAL A 80 -22.24 -3.68 1.12
C VAL A 80 -22.85 -4.89 0.41
N TYR A 81 -22.20 -6.05 0.46
CA TYR A 81 -22.73 -7.29 -0.11
C TYR A 81 -24.13 -7.59 0.47
N PRO A 82 -25.12 -7.98 -0.35
CA PRO A 82 -25.05 -8.41 -1.76
C PRO A 82 -25.04 -7.30 -2.81
N ALA A 83 -25.12 -6.02 -2.44
CA ALA A 83 -25.18 -4.93 -3.42
C ALA A 83 -23.88 -4.86 -4.25
N PRO A 84 -23.96 -4.79 -5.59
CA PRO A 84 -22.78 -4.74 -6.43
C PRO A 84 -22.09 -3.38 -6.38
N ILE A 85 -20.83 -3.36 -5.96
CA ILE A 85 -19.94 -2.19 -6.09
C ILE A 85 -18.68 -2.58 -6.85
N ARG A 86 -18.26 -1.73 -7.80
CA ARG A 86 -17.03 -1.90 -8.56
C ARG A 86 -16.18 -0.64 -8.44
N PHE A 87 -14.93 -0.84 -8.06
CA PHE A 87 -13.92 0.21 -8.07
C PHE A 87 -13.24 0.24 -9.44
N PRO A 88 -12.93 1.42 -9.98
CA PRO A 88 -12.25 1.53 -11.27
C PRO A 88 -10.82 0.99 -11.17
N GLN A 89 -10.46 0.02 -12.00
CA GLN A 89 -9.07 -0.40 -12.16
C GLN A 89 -8.31 0.66 -12.95
N ARG A 90 -7.49 1.47 -12.27
CA ARG A 90 -6.70 2.52 -12.91
C ARG A 90 -5.32 1.98 -13.25
N ARG A 91 -5.06 1.76 -14.53
CA ARG A 91 -3.71 1.46 -15.03
C ARG A 91 -2.87 2.74 -14.94
N ARG A 92 -1.77 2.71 -14.18
CA ARG A 92 -0.80 3.81 -13.97
C ARG A 92 -1.33 4.95 -13.09
N GLN A 93 -1.51 4.68 -11.79
CA GLN A 93 -1.73 5.75 -10.82
C GLN A 93 -0.39 6.37 -10.41
N MET A 94 -0.35 7.69 -10.34
CA MET A 94 0.78 8.41 -9.75
C MET A 94 0.68 8.32 -8.22
N PHE A 95 1.81 8.39 -7.53
CA PHE A 95 1.90 8.34 -6.07
C PHE A 95 0.94 9.32 -5.37
N GLY A 96 0.87 10.57 -5.83
CA GLY A 96 -0.06 11.57 -5.28
C GLY A 96 -1.53 11.16 -5.42
N ASN A 97 -1.90 10.55 -6.54
CA ASN A 97 -3.27 10.08 -6.74
C ASN A 97 -3.60 8.89 -5.82
N LEU A 98 -2.64 8.04 -5.49
CA LEU A 98 -2.83 6.94 -4.53
C LEU A 98 -3.07 7.50 -3.12
N LEU A 99 -2.32 8.53 -2.72
CA LEU A 99 -2.53 9.21 -1.44
C LEU A 99 -3.91 9.85 -1.35
N ASP A 100 -4.30 10.63 -2.37
CA ASP A 100 -5.59 11.31 -2.38
C ASP A 100 -6.75 10.30 -2.37
N GLU A 101 -6.59 9.19 -3.10
CA GLU A 101 -7.59 8.13 -3.10
C GLU A 101 -7.67 7.44 -1.74
N LEU A 102 -6.53 7.07 -1.14
CA LEU A 102 -6.47 6.45 0.19
C LEU A 102 -7.05 7.38 1.26
N GLU A 103 -6.75 8.68 1.23
CA GLU A 103 -7.38 9.66 2.13
C GLU A 103 -8.91 9.65 2.01
N SER A 104 -9.42 9.54 0.78
CA SER A 104 -10.86 9.55 0.50
C SER A 104 -11.57 8.21 0.73
N THR A 105 -10.85 7.12 1.04
CA THR A 105 -11.47 5.83 1.37
C THR A 105 -11.96 5.79 2.82
N LEU A 106 -12.40 4.60 3.26
CA LEU A 106 -12.79 4.37 4.64
C LEU A 106 -11.67 4.75 5.62
N ASP A 107 -12.05 5.15 6.84
CA ASP A 107 -11.08 5.38 7.91
C ASP A 107 -10.69 4.07 8.58
N PHE A 108 -9.39 3.93 8.80
CA PHE A 108 -8.76 2.79 9.47
C PHE A 108 -7.64 3.29 10.39
N GLU A 109 -7.23 2.43 11.30
CA GLU A 109 -6.21 2.72 12.30
C GLU A 109 -4.89 3.12 11.63
N LEU A 110 -4.22 4.15 12.16
CA LEU A 110 -2.94 4.68 11.67
C LEU A 110 -2.96 5.28 10.26
N LYS A 111 -4.13 5.46 9.64
CA LYS A 111 -4.28 6.11 8.33
C LYS A 111 -3.63 7.51 8.29
N PRO A 112 -3.83 8.42 9.25
CA PRO A 112 -3.19 9.73 9.23
C PRO A 112 -1.65 9.65 9.20
N GLU A 113 -1.07 8.77 10.01
CA GLU A 113 0.38 8.54 10.12
C GLU A 113 0.94 7.96 8.81
N ILE A 114 0.25 6.98 8.23
CA ILE A 114 0.60 6.40 6.92
C ILE A 114 0.65 7.49 5.85
N ILE A 115 -0.37 8.34 5.79
CA ILE A 115 -0.45 9.44 4.82
C ILE A 115 0.67 10.46 5.06
N GLU A 116 0.93 10.83 6.31
CA GLU A 116 1.99 11.76 6.68
C GLU A 116 3.36 11.25 6.22
N TYR A 117 3.72 10.01 6.58
CA TYR A 117 5.01 9.44 6.20
C TYR A 117 5.16 9.27 4.69
N ALA A 118 4.12 8.78 4.01
CA ALA A 118 4.15 8.59 2.57
C ALA A 118 4.25 9.93 1.80
N ARG A 119 3.52 10.97 2.22
CA ARG A 119 3.70 12.35 1.71
C ARG A 119 5.11 12.85 1.94
N GLY A 120 5.63 12.64 3.14
CA GLY A 120 6.99 12.98 3.52
C GLY A 120 8.05 12.41 2.58
N ILE A 121 7.96 11.11 2.30
CA ILE A 121 8.86 10.41 1.36
C ILE A 121 8.75 11.02 -0.05
N ASN A 122 7.53 11.24 -0.55
CA ASN A 122 7.31 11.81 -1.88
C ASN A 122 7.84 13.25 -2.00
N ASP A 123 7.63 14.08 -0.99
CA ASP A 123 8.12 15.45 -0.96
C ASP A 123 9.65 15.53 -0.97
N ARG A 124 10.31 14.67 -0.19
CA ARG A 124 11.79 14.57 -0.21
C ARG A 124 12.28 14.08 -1.55
N ARG A 125 11.63 13.09 -2.16
CA ARG A 125 11.97 12.62 -3.51
C ARG A 125 11.92 13.77 -4.52
N ILE A 126 10.83 14.53 -4.54
CA ILE A 126 10.66 15.68 -5.43
C ILE A 126 11.74 16.73 -5.17
N ARG A 127 11.96 17.11 -3.91
CA ARG A 127 12.99 18.09 -3.52
C ARG A 127 14.38 17.68 -3.96
N LEU A 128 14.78 16.43 -3.69
CA LEU A 128 16.11 15.92 -4.05
C LEU A 128 16.31 15.89 -5.56
N VAL A 129 15.34 15.34 -6.31
CA VAL A 129 15.45 15.28 -7.78
C VAL A 129 15.59 16.68 -8.40
N HIS A 130 14.86 17.68 -7.91
CA HIS A 130 15.02 19.06 -8.37
C HIS A 130 16.31 19.72 -7.85
N GLY A 131 16.71 19.41 -6.62
CA GLY A 131 17.90 19.95 -5.95
C GLY A 131 19.23 19.45 -6.50
N LEU A 132 19.26 18.28 -7.15
CA LEU A 132 20.48 17.74 -7.80
C LEU A 132 21.06 18.69 -8.84
N THR A 133 20.21 19.49 -9.50
CA THR A 133 20.64 20.49 -10.48
C THR A 133 21.30 21.74 -9.86
N ARG A 134 21.29 21.87 -8.53
CA ARG A 134 21.72 23.07 -7.79
C ARG A 134 22.89 22.82 -6.82
N GLU A 135 23.80 21.92 -7.16
CA GLU A 135 25.01 21.60 -6.36
C GLU A 135 24.69 21.15 -4.92
N SER A 136 23.85 20.13 -4.77
CA SER A 136 23.59 19.50 -3.46
C SER A 136 24.83 18.77 -2.95
N SER A 137 25.30 19.07 -1.74
CA SER A 137 26.39 18.32 -1.12
C SER A 137 25.96 16.89 -0.77
N THR A 138 26.88 15.93 -0.89
CA THR A 138 26.64 14.52 -0.52
C THR A 138 26.17 14.36 0.92
N GLU A 139 26.58 15.24 1.83
CA GLU A 139 26.15 15.24 3.23
C GLU A 139 24.68 15.62 3.41
N ASN A 140 24.19 16.58 2.62
CA ASN A 140 22.77 16.95 2.66
C ASN A 140 21.89 15.83 2.07
N ILE A 141 22.37 15.20 0.99
CA ILE A 141 21.69 14.03 0.40
C ILE A 141 21.62 12.89 1.43
N ASP A 142 22.73 12.56 2.11
CA ASP A 142 22.75 11.54 3.18
C ASP A 142 21.70 11.83 4.25
N LYS A 143 21.64 13.07 4.77
CA LYS A 143 20.65 13.47 5.78
C LYS A 143 19.20 13.27 5.29
N ASP A 144 18.90 13.67 4.07
CA ASP A 144 17.57 13.49 3.50
C ASP A 144 17.24 12.00 3.31
N ILE A 145 18.17 11.16 2.85
CA ILE A 145 17.91 9.73 2.66
C ILE A 145 17.76 9.00 4.00
N ARG A 146 18.55 9.35 5.02
CA ARG A 146 18.34 8.80 6.37
C ARG A 146 16.96 9.09 6.89
N TRP A 147 16.48 10.32 6.68
CA TRP A 147 15.13 10.70 7.07
C TRP A 147 14.08 9.91 6.28
N VAL A 148 14.24 9.76 4.96
CA VAL A 148 13.35 8.95 4.11
C VAL A 148 13.30 7.51 4.59
N LYS A 149 14.46 6.91 4.90
CA LYS A 149 14.56 5.57 5.46
C LYS A 149 13.79 5.46 6.78
N SER A 150 13.99 6.40 7.71
CA SER A 150 13.24 6.40 8.98
C SER A 150 11.74 6.52 8.77
N CYS A 151 11.29 7.39 7.86
CA CYS A 151 9.88 7.49 7.50
C CYS A 151 9.35 6.21 6.86
N PHE A 152 10.14 5.54 6.02
CA PHE A 152 9.75 4.26 5.42
C PHE A 152 9.61 3.16 6.47
N THR A 153 10.53 3.08 7.44
CA THR A 153 10.40 2.12 8.56
C THR A 153 9.12 2.35 9.34
N LEU A 154 8.83 3.60 9.72
CA LEU A 154 7.60 3.94 10.45
C LEU A 154 6.34 3.67 9.61
N LEU A 155 6.37 4.00 8.31
CA LEU A 155 5.30 3.68 7.37
C LEU A 155 5.04 2.18 7.32
N PHE A 156 6.09 1.36 7.24
CA PHE A 156 5.97 -0.09 7.19
C PHE A 156 5.39 -0.68 8.48
N ASP A 157 5.78 -0.15 9.64
CA ASP A 157 5.23 -0.56 10.93
C ASP A 157 3.73 -0.22 11.03
N CYS A 158 3.34 1.01 10.64
CA CYS A 158 1.94 1.41 10.60
C CYS A 158 1.13 0.56 9.61
N PHE A 159 1.67 0.32 8.42
CA PHE A 159 1.08 -0.55 7.41
C PHE A 159 0.85 -1.96 7.94
N SER A 160 1.84 -2.55 8.59
CA SER A 160 1.75 -3.93 9.10
C SER A 160 0.58 -4.08 10.09
N ASN A 161 0.38 -3.09 10.95
CA ASN A 161 -0.74 -3.05 11.89
C ASN A 161 -2.08 -2.86 11.16
N ALA A 162 -2.15 -1.89 10.25
CA ALA A 162 -3.37 -1.61 9.49
C ALA A 162 -3.81 -2.81 8.64
N HIS A 163 -2.88 -3.41 7.89
CA HIS A 163 -3.13 -4.59 7.08
C HIS A 163 -3.57 -5.78 7.93
N HIS A 164 -2.91 -6.02 9.08
CA HIS A 164 -3.34 -7.06 10.01
C HIS A 164 -4.79 -6.85 10.50
N SER A 165 -5.18 -5.61 10.80
CA SER A 165 -6.55 -5.27 11.17
C SER A 165 -7.56 -5.54 10.04
N PHE A 166 -7.18 -5.27 8.78
CA PHE A 166 -8.01 -5.64 7.62
C PHE A 166 -8.19 -7.16 7.50
N LEU A 167 -7.11 -7.94 7.65
CA LEU A 167 -7.17 -9.40 7.62
C LEU A 167 -8.13 -9.95 8.69
N GLN A 168 -8.08 -9.43 9.92
CA GLN A 168 -9.02 -9.80 10.99
C GLN A 168 -10.47 -9.48 10.62
N GLN A 169 -10.71 -8.34 9.96
CA GLN A 169 -12.05 -7.97 9.50
C GLN A 169 -12.53 -8.89 8.37
N PHE A 170 -11.66 -9.29 7.44
CA PHE A 170 -12.01 -10.27 6.40
C PHE A 170 -12.37 -11.63 7.01
N GLU A 171 -11.63 -12.09 8.02
CA GLU A 171 -11.96 -13.31 8.77
C GLU A 171 -13.34 -13.22 9.44
N ALA A 172 -13.66 -12.08 10.06
CA ALA A 172 -14.96 -11.87 10.69
C ALA A 172 -16.11 -11.90 9.67
N GLU A 173 -15.95 -11.27 8.50
CA GLU A 173 -16.95 -11.33 7.44
C GLU A 173 -17.07 -12.72 6.82
N GLN A 174 -15.96 -13.46 6.67
CA GLN A 174 -15.97 -14.86 6.22
C GLN A 174 -16.82 -15.73 7.16
N GLN A 175 -16.65 -15.61 8.47
CA GLN A 175 -17.41 -16.38 9.46
C GLN A 175 -18.91 -16.05 9.43
N ARG A 176 -19.27 -14.76 9.29
CA ARG A 176 -20.68 -14.34 9.17
C ARG A 176 -21.35 -14.95 7.95
N GLN A 177 -20.67 -14.99 6.81
CA GLN A 177 -21.22 -15.54 5.58
C GLN A 177 -21.43 -17.06 5.67
N ILE A 178 -20.48 -17.79 6.27
CA ILE A 178 -20.63 -19.24 6.52
C ILE A 178 -21.86 -19.50 7.41
N TRP A 179 -22.00 -18.78 8.52
CA TRP A 179 -23.13 -18.95 9.44
C TRP A 179 -24.48 -18.63 8.79
N SER A 180 -24.53 -17.63 7.90
CA SER A 180 -25.74 -17.32 7.13
C SER A 180 -26.13 -18.40 6.11
N ALA A 181 -25.16 -19.16 5.60
CA ALA A 181 -25.40 -20.25 4.66
C ALA A 181 -25.81 -21.56 5.36
N GLU A 182 -25.38 -21.78 6.60
CA GLU A 182 -25.76 -22.96 7.41
C GLU A 182 -27.12 -22.82 8.11
N SER A 183 -27.64 -21.59 8.22
CA SER A 183 -28.92 -21.27 8.87
C SER A 183 -30.13 -21.33 7.92
N HIS A 184 -29.94 -21.78 6.67
CA HIS A 184 -30.93 -21.90 5.60
C HIS A 184 -30.89 -23.30 4.97
#